data_AF-A0A5K1CX98-F1
#
_entry.id   AF-A0A5K1CX98-F1
#
_cell.length_a   1.000
_cell.length_b   1.000
_cell.length_c   1.000
_cell.angle_alpha   90.00
_cell.angle_beta   90.00
_cell.angle_gamma   90.00
#
_symmetry.space_group_name_H-M   'P 1'
#
loop_
_entity.id
_entity.type
_entity.pdbx_description
1 polymer ?
#
loop_
_entity_poly.entity_id
_entity_poly.type
_entity_poly.pdbx_seq_one_letter_code
_entity_poly.pdbx_strand_id
1 'polypeptide(L)' 'VLLELKEYATEVDVDFVRKAVRAIGRCAIKLERAAERCISVLLELIKIKVNYVVQEAIIVIKDIFRRYPNT' A
#
# COMPACT_ATOMS: atom_id res chain seq x y z
N VAL A 1 10.62 -5.90 6.96
CA VAL A 1 10.10 -5.72 5.58
C VAL A 1 8.81 -4.89 5.47
N LEU A 2 7.62 -5.29 5.96
CA LEU A 2 6.40 -4.45 5.75
C LEU A 2 6.52 -3.05 6.40
N LEU A 3 7.13 -2.97 7.59
CA LEU A 3 7.43 -1.70 8.26
C LEU A 3 8.45 -0.86 7.48
N GLU A 4 9.49 -1.48 6.92
CA GLU A 4 10.47 -0.79 6.05
C GLU A 4 9.79 -0.21 4.80
N LEU A 5 8.90 -0.98 4.15
CA LEU A 5 8.14 -0.48 3.01
C LEU A 5 7.23 0.70 3.36
N LYS A 6 6.73 0.76 4.60
CA LYS A 6 5.97 1.91 5.11
C LYS A 6 6.87 3.14 5.27
N GLU A 7 8.08 2.98 5.82
CA GLU A 7 9.05 4.08 5.93
C GLU A 7 9.43 4.61 4.54
N TYR A 8 9.70 3.70 3.59
CA TYR A 8 9.99 4.05 2.19
C TYR A 8 8.84 4.76 1.48
N ALA A 9 7.59 4.53 1.91
CA ALA A 9 6.42 5.21 1.38
C ALA A 9 6.23 6.65 1.91
N THR A 10 7.14 7.12 2.77
CA THR A 10 7.15 8.49 3.32
C THR A 10 8.35 9.33 2.87
N GLU A 11 9.16 8.80 1.96
CA GLU A 11 10.31 9.49 1.38
C GLU A 11 9.93 10.64 0.43
N VAL A 12 10.91 11.47 0.07
CA VAL A 12 10.70 12.65 -0.78
C VAL A 12 10.58 12.29 -2.27
N ASP A 13 11.23 11.21 -2.72
CA ASP A 13 11.20 10.76 -4.10
C ASP A 13 9.87 10.08 -4.44
N VAL A 14 9.06 10.74 -5.27
CA VAL A 14 7.71 10.30 -5.65
C VAL A 14 7.71 8.95 -6.35
N ASP A 15 8.68 8.69 -7.23
CA ASP A 15 8.72 7.44 -7.99
C ASP A 15 9.15 6.27 -7.11
N PHE A 16 10.06 6.52 -6.16
CA PHE A 16 10.43 5.55 -5.14
C PHE A 16 9.25 5.23 -4.22
N VAL A 17 8.55 6.25 -3.72
CA VAL A 17 7.36 6.08 -2.87
C VAL A 17 6.30 5.25 -3.58
N ARG A 18 6.00 5.54 -4.86
CA ARG A 18 5.04 4.74 -5.63
C ARG A 18 5.45 3.27 -5.74
N LYS A 19 6.74 2.99 -5.95
CA LYS A 19 7.27 1.61 -5.99
C LYS A 19 7.12 0.90 -4.63
N ALA A 20 7.33 1.61 -3.53
CA ALA A 20 7.13 1.09 -2.17
C ALA A 20 5.65 0.76 -1.89
N VAL A 21 4.72 1.67 -2.20
CA VAL A 21 3.28 1.44 -2.06
C VAL A 21 2.82 0.24 -2.90
N ARG A 22 3.31 0.12 -4.15
CA ARG A 22 3.04 -1.07 -4.99
C ARG A 22 3.61 -2.35 -4.40
N ALA A 23 4.77 -2.30 -3.74
CA ALA A 23 5.36 -3.46 -3.08
C ALA A 23 4.47 -3.97 -1.94
N ILE A 24 3.88 -3.07 -1.15
CA ILE A 24 2.88 -3.41 -0.12
C ILE A 24 1.69 -4.13 -0.74
N GLY A 25 1.18 -3.62 -1.87
CA GLY A 25 0.11 -4.28 -2.64
C GLY A 25 0.45 -5.69 -3.11
N ARG A 26 1.65 -5.88 -3.64
CA ARG A 26 2.14 -7.20 -4.06
C ARG A 26 2.24 -8.17 -2.89
N CYS A 27 2.64 -7.69 -1.70
CA CYS A 27 2.63 -8.50 -0.49
C CYS A 27 1.22 -8.95 -0.13
N ALA A 28 0.23 -8.05 -0.16
CA ALA A 28 -1.17 -8.39 0.11
C ALA A 28 -1.73 -9.45 -0.86
N ILE A 29 -1.42 -9.34 -2.15
CA ILE A 29 -1.92 -10.26 -3.18
C ILE A 29 -1.22 -11.63 -3.11
N LYS A 30 0.09 -11.65 -2.85
CA LYS A 30 0.87 -12.90 -2.85
C LYS A 30 0.79 -13.66 -1.52
N LEU A 31 0.55 -12.96 -0.41
CA LEU A 31 0.52 -13.51 0.94
C LEU A 31 -0.83 -13.17 1.58
N GLU A 32 -1.80 -14.07 1.46
CA GLU A 32 -3.16 -13.88 1.97
C GLU A 32 -3.19 -13.47 3.45
N ARG A 33 -2.37 -14.11 4.29
CA ARG A 33 -2.24 -13.77 5.73
C ARG A 33 -1.71 -12.36 6.01
N ALA A 34 -1.13 -11.69 5.01
CA ALA A 34 -0.61 -10.34 5.12
C ALA A 34 -1.60 -9.28 4.57
N ALA A 35 -2.69 -9.68 3.92
CA ALA A 35 -3.62 -8.77 3.25
C ALA A 35 -4.19 -7.72 4.20
N GLU A 36 -4.77 -8.12 5.33
CA GLU A 36 -5.33 -7.19 6.33
C GLU A 36 -4.28 -6.20 6.86
N ARG A 37 -3.07 -6.69 7.16
CA ARG A 37 -1.97 -5.84 7.64
C ARG A 37 -1.52 -4.84 6.58
N CYS A 38 -1.45 -5.26 5.31
CA CYS A 38 -1.11 -4.38 4.21
C CYS A 38 -2.20 -3.32 3.99
N ILE A 39 -3.48 -3.68 4.08
CA ILE A 39 -4.60 -2.74 4.01
C ILE A 39 -4.51 -1.71 5.14
N SER A 40 -4.23 -2.17 6.37
CA SER A 40 -4.04 -1.27 7.53
C SER A 40 -2.93 -0.23 7.27
N VAL A 41 -1.78 -0.67 6.75
CA VAL A 41 -0.68 0.24 6.38
C VAL A 41 -1.09 1.21 5.26
N LEU A 42 -1.77 0.74 4.21
CA LEU A 42 -2.24 1.61 3.12
C LEU A 42 -3.24 2.66 3.62
N LEU A 43 -4.12 2.30 4.56
CA LEU A 43 -5.04 3.24 5.21
C LEU A 43 -4.28 4.28 6.06
N GLU A 44 -3.22 3.89 6.75
CA GLU A 44 -2.34 4.83 7.44
C GLU A 44 -1.68 5.81 6.48
N LEU A 45 -1.16 5.33 5.34
CA LEU A 45 -0.56 6.17 4.32
C LEU A 45 -1.57 7.17 3.72
N ILE A 46 -2.83 6.76 3.55
CA ILE A 46 -3.91 7.67 3.11
C ILE A 46 -4.16 8.79 4.13
N LYS A 47 -4.06 8.50 5.43
CA LYS A 47 -4.26 9.49 6.50
C LYS A 47 -3.20 10.59 6.53
N ILE A 48 -2.03 10.38 5.92
CA ILE A 48 -0.97 11.39 5.78
C ILE A 48 -1.40 12.51 4.80
N LYS A 49 -2.42 12.26 3.97
CA LYS A 49 -3.00 13.24 3.02
C LYS A 49 -2.01 13.79 1.97
N VAL A 50 -0.98 13.03 1.64
CA VAL A 50 -0.09 13.35 0.51
C VAL A 50 -0.72 12.84 -0.78
N ASN A 51 -1.07 13.76 -1.69
CA ASN A 51 -1.92 13.47 -2.87
C ASN A 51 -1.43 12.28 -3.71
N TYR A 52 -0.15 12.23 -4.06
CA TYR A 52 0.38 11.15 -4.91
C TYR A 52 0.42 9.79 -4.18
N VAL A 53 0.58 9.80 -2.85
CA VAL A 53 0.51 8.59 -2.01
C VAL A 53 -0.93 8.10 -1.94
N VAL A 54 -1.89 9.00 -1.69
CA VAL A 54 -3.32 8.69 -1.66
C VAL A 54 -3.76 8.07 -2.98
N GLN A 55 -3.39 8.68 -4.12
CA GLN A 55 -3.73 8.17 -5.44
C GLN A 55 -3.18 6.76 -5.68
N GLU A 56 -1.90 6.53 -5.39
CA GLU A 56 -1.28 5.21 -5.59
C GLU A 56 -1.86 4.17 -4.62
N ALA A 57 -2.11 4.53 -3.36
CA ALA A 57 -2.71 3.65 -2.37
C ALA A 57 -4.13 3.22 -2.77
N ILE A 58 -4.95 4.11 -3.33
CA ILE A 58 -6.30 3.78 -3.83
C ILE A 58 -6.21 2.76 -4.98
N ILE A 59 -5.29 2.93 -5.93
CA ILE A 59 -5.11 1.99 -7.04
C ILE A 59 -4.74 0.61 -6.49
N VAL A 60 -3.80 0.55 -5.54
CA VAL A 60 -3.35 -0.69 -4.91
C VAL A 60 -4.47 -1.36 -4.12
N ILE A 61 -5.22 -0.61 -3.30
CA ILE A 61 -6.35 -1.12 -2.53
C ILE A 61 -7.41 -1.73 -3.46
N LYS A 62 -7.76 -1.03 -4.55
CA LYS A 62 -8.68 -1.55 -5.57
C LYS A 62 -8.19 -2.88 -6.15
N ASP A 63 -6.90 -3.02 -6.42
CA ASP A 63 -6.33 -4.28 -6.92
C ASP A 63 -6.36 -5.40 -5.88
N ILE A 64 -6.19 -5.09 -4.59
CA ILE A 64 -6.33 -6.04 -3.48
C ILE A 64 -7.78 -6.53 -3.37
N PHE A 65 -8.77 -5.63 -3.36
CA PHE A 65 -10.19 -6.01 -3.30
C PHE A 65 -10.63 -6.85 -4.51
N ARG A 66 -10.06 -6.61 -5.71
CA ARG A 66 -10.32 -7.47 -6.87
C ARG A 66 -9.86 -8.92 -6.63
N ARG A 67 -8.81 -9.12 -5.84
CA ARG A 67 -8.33 -10.45 -5.44
C ARG A 67 -9.15 -11.04 -4.29
N TYR A 68 -9.57 -10.19 -3.34
CA TYR A 68 -10.31 -10.59 -2.15
C TYR A 68 -11.60 -9.75 -2.02
N PRO A 69 -12.65 -10.07 -2.79
CA PRO A 69 -13.86 -9.25 -2.87
C PRO A 69 -14.70 -9.23 -1.59
N ASN A 70 -14.42 -10.11 -0.62
CA ASN A 70 -15.17 -10.27 0.63
C ASN A 70 -14.32 -9.95 1.87
N THR A 71 -13.13 -9.39 1.68
CA THR A 71 -12.29 -8.80 2.75
C THR A 71 -12.60 -7.33 2.82
#